data_AF-A0A255Z7U2-F1
#
_entry.id   AF-A0A255Z7U2-F1
#
_cell.length_a   1.000
_cell.length_b   1.000
_cell.length_c   1.000
_cell.angle_alpha   90.00
_cell.angle_beta   90.00
_cell.angle_gamma   90.00
#
_symmetry.space_group_name_H-M   'P 1'
#
loop_
_entity.id
_entity.type
_entity.pdbx_description
1 polymer ?
#
loop_
_entity_poly.entity_id
_entity_poly.type
_entity_poly.pdbx_seq_one_letter_code
_entity_poly.pdbx_strand_id
1 'polypeptide(L)'
;MSLPQTVAASRGAAVPLTDQEEIEGQRKEGYGSPKLRMPYASGEFNFTAFFYFRDEKLAEVSLKLASGDPNSLVGALRGKYGKEFHLNESGFLKIHTWRHEGDQVSLTIIGSSASVAYHPLLNDSNKGL
;
A
#
# COMPACT_ATOMS: atom_id res chain seq x y z
N MET A 1 -9.54 4.73 -9.91
CA MET A 1 -9.09 6.11 -9.86
C MET A 1 -8.00 6.29 -10.89
N SER A 2 -8.09 7.28 -11.76
CA SER A 2 -7.01 7.64 -12.70
C SER A 2 -5.92 8.45 -12.02
N LEU A 3 -4.80 8.69 -12.72
CA LEU A 3 -3.70 9.50 -12.19
C LEU A 3 -4.15 10.93 -11.83
N PRO A 4 -4.86 11.70 -12.70
CA PRO A 4 -5.37 13.02 -12.32
C PRO A 4 -6.33 12.99 -11.13
N GLN A 5 -7.19 11.97 -11.05
CA GLN A 5 -8.10 11.80 -9.92
C GLN A 5 -7.35 11.52 -8.62
N THR A 6 -6.25 10.77 -8.68
CA THR A 6 -5.40 10.48 -7.50
C THR A 6 -4.71 11.75 -7.00
N VAL A 7 -4.16 12.56 -7.91
CA VAL A 7 -3.57 13.87 -7.57
C VAL A 7 -4.62 14.79 -6.95
N ALA A 8 -5.81 14.88 -7.54
CA ALA A 8 -6.91 15.69 -7.01
C ALA A 8 -7.37 15.21 -5.61
N ALA A 9 -7.55 13.89 -5.43
CA ALA A 9 -7.93 13.29 -4.16
C ALA A 9 -6.89 13.54 -3.05
N SER A 10 -5.60 13.57 -3.43
CA SER A 10 -4.49 13.93 -2.53
C SER A 10 -4.37 15.43 -2.25
N ARG A 11 -5.24 16.28 -2.82
CA ARG A 11 -5.15 17.75 -2.79
C ARG A 11 -3.79 18.28 -3.30
N GLY A 12 -3.23 17.59 -4.29
CA GLY A 12 -1.92 17.93 -4.87
C GLY A 12 -0.70 17.44 -4.09
N ALA A 13 -0.87 16.70 -2.98
CA ALA A 13 0.25 16.16 -2.22
C ALA A 13 0.95 14.99 -2.93
N ALA A 14 0.23 14.27 -3.80
CA ALA A 14 0.80 13.23 -4.64
C ALA A 14 1.56 13.83 -5.82
N VAL A 15 2.86 13.55 -5.87
CA VAL A 15 3.79 14.04 -6.88
C VAL A 15 4.38 12.87 -7.67
N PRO A 16 4.85 13.09 -8.91
CA PRO A 16 5.58 12.07 -9.66
C PRO A 16 6.77 11.50 -8.87
N LEU A 17 7.11 10.24 -9.12
CA LEU A 17 8.33 9.65 -8.58
C LEU A 17 9.57 10.30 -9.20
N THR A 18 10.69 10.19 -8.51
CA THR A 18 12.00 10.37 -9.14
C THR A 18 12.35 9.13 -9.98
N ASP A 19 13.24 9.28 -10.97
CA ASP A 19 13.69 8.17 -11.82
C ASP A 19 14.23 6.98 -10.99
N GLN A 20 14.94 7.27 -9.89
CA GLN A 20 15.45 6.24 -8.99
C GLN A 20 14.31 5.48 -8.30
N GLU A 21 13.30 6.17 -7.78
CA GLU A 21 12.17 5.52 -7.12
C GLU A 21 11.30 4.74 -8.11
N GLU A 22 11.23 5.17 -9.37
CA GLU A 22 10.56 4.42 -10.43
C GLU A 22 11.29 3.09 -10.70
N ILE A 23 12.63 3.12 -10.81
CA ILE A 23 13.45 1.91 -11.00
C ILE A 23 13.33 0.96 -9.80
N GLU A 24 13.46 1.48 -8.57
CA GLU A 24 13.37 0.67 -7.35
C GLU A 24 11.96 0.13 -7.08
N GLY A 25 10.93 0.86 -7.53
CA GLY A 25 9.54 0.49 -7.34
C GLY A 25 8.98 -0.39 -8.47
N GLN A 26 9.71 -0.59 -9.56
CA GLN A 26 9.29 -1.48 -10.64
C GLN A 26 9.15 -2.92 -10.14
N ARG A 27 7.97 -3.48 -10.35
CA ARG A 27 7.67 -4.89 -10.09
C ARG A 27 7.70 -5.68 -11.39
N LYS A 28 7.82 -7.01 -11.27
CA LYS A 28 7.65 -7.92 -12.40
C LYS A 28 6.31 -7.66 -13.11
N GLU A 29 6.26 -8.01 -14.39
CA GLU A 29 5.09 -7.80 -15.26
C GLU A 29 3.77 -8.21 -14.58
N GLY A 30 2.74 -7.38 -14.76
CA GLY A 30 1.39 -7.68 -14.30
C GLY A 30 1.02 -7.17 -12.90
N TYR A 31 1.82 -6.33 -12.24
CA TYR A 31 1.48 -5.68 -10.95
C TYR A 31 1.23 -4.17 -11.02
N GLY A 32 1.36 -3.57 -12.21
CA GLY A 32 1.30 -2.12 -12.40
C GLY A 32 2.61 -1.42 -12.05
N SER A 33 2.78 -0.20 -12.53
CA SER A 33 3.99 0.59 -12.29
C SER A 33 3.68 1.71 -11.29
N PRO A 34 4.58 2.01 -10.34
CA PRO A 34 4.40 3.17 -9.48
C PRO A 34 4.48 4.43 -10.35
N LYS A 35 3.55 5.36 -10.16
CA LYS A 35 3.55 6.65 -10.90
C LYS A 35 3.52 7.89 -10.02
N LEU A 36 3.05 7.76 -8.77
CA LEU A 36 3.03 8.86 -7.81
C LEU A 36 3.54 8.40 -6.45
N ARG A 37 4.05 9.37 -5.68
CA ARG A 37 4.34 9.22 -4.26
C ARG A 37 3.79 10.38 -3.45
N MET A 38 3.51 10.15 -2.17
CA MET A 38 3.18 11.22 -1.23
C MET A 38 3.60 10.86 0.20
N PRO A 39 3.97 11.85 1.04
CA PRO A 39 4.03 11.63 2.48
C PRO A 39 2.61 11.37 3.02
N TYR A 40 2.50 10.43 3.95
CA TYR A 40 1.24 10.12 4.61
C TYR A 40 1.48 9.86 6.10
N ALA A 41 0.69 10.48 6.98
CA ALA A 41 0.80 10.29 8.42
C ALA A 41 -0.55 9.83 8.98
N SER A 42 -0.51 8.90 9.92
CA SER A 42 -1.69 8.41 10.63
C SER A 42 -1.32 8.03 12.06
N GLY A 43 -1.76 8.85 13.03
CA GLY A 43 -1.37 8.68 14.42
C GLY A 43 0.15 8.88 14.59
N GLU A 44 0.82 7.89 15.19
CA GLU A 44 2.27 7.90 15.39
C GLU A 44 3.07 7.47 14.14
N PHE A 45 2.40 6.91 13.13
CA PHE A 45 3.06 6.32 11.98
C PHE A 45 3.22 7.35 10.86
N ASN A 46 4.44 7.44 10.32
CA ASN A 46 4.73 8.19 9.10
C ASN A 46 5.09 7.22 7.99
N PHE A 47 4.54 7.45 6.82
CA PHE A 47 4.70 6.61 5.64
C PHE A 47 5.11 7.44 4.43
N THR A 48 5.75 6.78 3.48
CA THR A 48 5.75 7.19 2.09
C THR A 48 4.77 6.30 1.34
N ALA A 49 3.69 6.90 0.85
CA ALA A 49 2.71 6.22 0.01
C ALA A 49 3.17 6.23 -1.45
N PHE A 50 3.01 5.10 -2.13
CA PHE A 50 3.30 4.91 -3.54
C PHE A 50 2.04 4.38 -4.23
N PHE A 51 1.67 5.00 -5.34
CA PHE A 51 0.47 4.69 -6.09
C PHE A 51 0.84 3.95 -7.39
N TYR A 52 0.38 2.71 -7.51
CA TYR A 52 0.66 1.84 -8.64
C TYR A 52 -0.52 1.83 -9.59
N PHE A 53 -0.24 1.96 -10.89
CA PHE A 53 -1.25 2.02 -11.93
C PHE A 53 -1.08 0.89 -12.93
N ARG A 54 -2.20 0.33 -13.37
CA ARG A 54 -2.32 -0.67 -14.45
C ARG A 54 -3.43 -0.23 -15.38
N ASP A 55 -3.19 -0.23 -16.69
CA ASP A 55 -4.17 0.22 -17.69
C ASP A 55 -4.76 1.60 -17.33
N GLU A 56 -3.88 2.50 -16.88
CA GLU A 56 -4.18 3.87 -16.43
C GLU A 56 -5.07 4.01 -15.18
N LYS A 57 -5.37 2.89 -14.51
CA LYS A 57 -6.18 2.82 -13.29
C LYS A 57 -5.36 2.45 -12.07
N LEU A 58 -5.70 3.02 -10.92
CA LEU A 58 -5.07 2.73 -9.63
C LEU A 58 -5.31 1.26 -9.27
N ALA A 59 -4.22 0.49 -9.20
CA ALA A 59 -4.24 -0.94 -8.92
C ALA A 59 -3.84 -1.26 -7.47
N GLU A 60 -2.99 -0.44 -6.87
CA GLU A 60 -2.50 -0.64 -5.51
C GLU A 60 -2.00 0.67 -4.91
N VAL A 61 -2.16 0.78 -3.58
CA VAL A 61 -1.45 1.76 -2.76
C VAL A 61 -0.51 1.03 -1.82
N SER A 62 0.79 1.32 -1.91
CA SER A 62 1.81 0.78 -1.00
C SER A 62 2.28 1.87 -0.06
N LEU A 63 2.14 1.67 1.25
CA LEU A 63 2.67 2.54 2.30
C LEU A 63 3.96 1.93 2.83
N LYS A 64 5.11 2.54 2.56
CA LYS A 64 6.38 2.17 3.21
C LYS A 64 6.49 2.93 4.53
N LEU A 65 6.68 2.23 5.66
CA LEU A 65 6.82 2.86 6.96
C LEU A 65 8.16 3.61 7.04
N ALA A 66 8.09 4.92 7.21
CA ALA A 66 9.26 5.79 7.37
C ALA A 66 9.64 5.97 8.84
N SER A 67 8.65 6.06 9.74
CA SER A 67 8.86 6.03 11.19
C SER A 67 7.65 5.51 11.94
N GLY A 68 7.90 4.94 13.12
CA GLY A 68 6.93 4.24 13.97
C GLY A 68 7.38 2.79 14.25
N ASP A 69 6.79 2.15 15.25
CA ASP A 69 7.08 0.75 15.58
C ASP A 69 6.23 -0.21 14.72
N PRO A 70 6.85 -1.13 13.94
CA PRO A 70 6.13 -2.15 13.20
C PRO A 70 5.17 -3.00 14.04
N ASN A 71 5.48 -3.27 15.31
CA ASN A 71 4.57 -4.07 16.16
C ASN A 71 3.33 -3.26 16.59
N SER A 72 3.50 -1.98 16.95
CA SER A 72 2.38 -1.06 17.11
C SER A 72 1.51 -0.99 15.86
N LEU A 73 2.11 -1.00 14.66
CA LEU A 73 1.36 -1.00 13.40
C LEU A 73 0.53 -2.28 13.21
N VAL A 74 1.06 -3.45 13.56
CA VAL A 74 0.28 -4.71 13.59
C VAL A 74 -0.93 -4.56 14.52
N GLY A 75 -0.71 -4.02 15.72
CA GLY A 75 -1.78 -3.76 16.70
C GLY A 75 -2.85 -2.82 16.16
N ALA A 76 -2.46 -1.71 15.53
CA ALA A 76 -3.38 -0.75 14.93
C ALA A 76 -4.21 -1.38 13.78
N LEU A 77 -3.58 -2.17 12.91
CA LEU A 77 -4.29 -2.87 11.83
C LEU A 77 -5.24 -3.94 12.37
N ARG A 78 -4.86 -4.66 13.42
CA ARG A 78 -5.76 -5.60 14.11
C ARG A 78 -6.94 -4.89 14.77
N GLY A 79 -6.71 -3.71 15.36
CA GLY A 79 -7.79 -2.89 15.93
C GLY A 79 -8.80 -2.43 14.86
N LYS A 80 -8.32 -2.10 13.66
CA LYS A 80 -9.16 -1.62 12.56
C LYS A 80 -9.88 -2.74 11.79
N TYR A 81 -9.16 -3.81 11.45
CA TYR A 81 -9.66 -4.87 10.56
C TYR A 81 -9.96 -6.19 11.27
N GLY A 82 -9.74 -6.28 12.58
CA GLY A 82 -9.87 -7.51 13.35
C GLY A 82 -8.67 -8.45 13.19
N LYS A 83 -8.90 -9.74 13.51
CA LYS A 83 -7.87 -10.77 13.36
C LYS A 83 -7.49 -10.95 11.89
N GLU A 84 -6.20 -11.14 11.62
CA GLU A 84 -5.74 -11.42 10.26
C GLU A 84 -6.37 -12.69 9.69
N PHE A 85 -6.76 -12.63 8.41
CA PHE A 85 -7.25 -13.77 7.64
C PHE A 85 -6.14 -14.81 7.43
N HIS A 86 -4.93 -14.33 7.20
CA HIS A 86 -3.75 -15.16 7.03
C HIS A 86 -2.53 -14.52 7.67
N LEU A 87 -1.68 -15.36 8.27
CA LEU A 87 -0.36 -14.99 8.77
C LEU A 87 0.65 -16.00 8.22
N ASN A 88 1.65 -15.50 7.50
CA ASN A 88 2.80 -16.26 7.07
C ASN A 88 4.05 -15.71 7.77
N GLU A 89 4.73 -16.54 8.54
CA GLU A 89 5.97 -16.18 9.23
C GLU A 89 7.09 -17.14 8.83
N SER A 90 8.20 -16.60 8.35
CA SER A 90 9.39 -17.35 7.98
C SER A 90 10.66 -16.55 8.31
N GLY A 91 11.30 -16.89 9.42
CA GLY A 91 12.49 -16.19 9.90
C GLY A 91 12.21 -14.71 10.17
N PHE A 92 12.88 -13.82 9.46
CA PHE A 92 12.71 -12.37 9.59
C PHE A 92 11.55 -11.79 8.76
N LEU A 93 10.89 -12.61 7.95
CA LEU A 93 9.75 -12.22 7.13
C LEU A 93 8.44 -12.56 7.84
N LYS A 94 7.57 -11.57 7.97
CA LYS A 94 6.18 -11.74 8.41
C LYS A 94 5.24 -11.09 7.42
N ILE A 95 4.20 -11.80 7.02
CA ILE A 95 3.16 -11.29 6.13
C ILE A 95 1.81 -11.50 6.82
N HIS A 96 1.18 -10.40 7.22
CA HIS A 96 -0.16 -10.39 7.75
C HIS A 96 -1.11 -9.96 6.63
N THR A 97 -2.19 -10.71 6.43
CA THR A 97 -3.20 -10.41 5.40
C THR A 97 -4.57 -10.29 6.04
N TRP A 98 -5.25 -9.18 5.76
CA TRP A 98 -6.66 -8.96 6.08
C TRP A 98 -7.46 -8.91 4.78
N ARG A 99 -8.70 -9.40 4.84
CA ARG A 99 -9.70 -9.24 3.79
C ARG A 99 -10.93 -8.59 4.40
N HIS A 100 -11.39 -7.50 3.81
CA HIS A 100 -12.55 -6.76 4.33
C HIS A 100 -13.38 -6.24 3.16
N GLU A 101 -14.65 -6.64 3.08
CA GLU A 101 -15.63 -6.13 2.09
C GLU A 101 -15.18 -6.17 0.61
N GLY A 102 -14.29 -7.10 0.25
CA GLY A 102 -13.75 -7.19 -1.11
C GLY A 102 -12.44 -6.44 -1.31
N ASP A 103 -11.83 -5.89 -0.27
CA ASP A 103 -10.46 -5.37 -0.31
C ASP A 103 -9.48 -6.33 0.37
N GLN A 104 -8.21 -6.26 -0.03
CA GLN A 104 -7.11 -6.95 0.64
C GLN A 104 -6.08 -5.94 1.15
N VAL A 105 -5.77 -6.05 2.45
CA VAL A 105 -4.66 -5.33 3.08
C VAL A 105 -3.60 -6.36 3.43
N SER A 106 -2.36 -6.13 3.02
CA SER A 106 -1.22 -6.97 3.37
C SER A 106 -0.14 -6.13 4.02
N LEU A 107 0.23 -6.47 5.26
CA LEU A 107 1.40 -5.91 5.93
C LEU A 107 2.55 -6.90 5.77
N THR A 108 3.64 -6.45 5.17
CA THR A 108 4.89 -7.18 5.07
C THR A 108 5.91 -6.54 6.01
N ILE A 109 6.48 -7.33 6.91
CA ILE A 109 7.58 -6.93 7.80
C ILE A 109 8.81 -7.76 7.44
N ILE A 110 9.93 -7.09 7.21
CA ILE A 110 11.24 -7.70 6.95
C ILE A 110 12.25 -7.04 7.91
N GLY A 111 12.66 -7.76 8.96
CA GLY A 111 13.49 -7.20 10.00
C GLY A 111 12.81 -6.00 10.68
N SER A 112 13.40 -4.81 10.59
CA SER A 112 12.83 -3.56 11.11
C SER A 112 12.01 -2.76 10.09
N SER A 113 11.96 -3.20 8.84
CA SER A 113 11.21 -2.53 7.78
C SER A 113 9.79 -3.07 7.67
N ALA A 114 8.82 -2.19 7.45
CA ALA A 114 7.42 -2.55 7.27
C ALA A 114 6.81 -1.84 6.07
N SER A 115 5.96 -2.55 5.31
CA SER A 115 5.16 -1.97 4.24
C SER A 115 3.74 -2.52 4.26
N VAL A 116 2.77 -1.65 4.03
CA VAL A 116 1.35 -2.02 3.89
C VAL A 116 0.96 -1.85 2.43
N ALA A 117 0.54 -2.94 1.79
CA ALA A 117 -0.08 -2.91 0.48
C ALA A 117 -1.60 -3.00 0.63
N TYR A 118 -2.31 -2.05 0.03
CA TYR A 118 -3.76 -2.09 -0.12
C TYR A 118 -4.10 -2.37 -1.58
N HIS A 119 -4.82 -3.46 -1.79
CA HIS A 119 -5.37 -3.86 -3.07
C HIS A 119 -6.89 -3.78 -3.00
N PRO A 120 -7.54 -2.89 -3.76
CA PRO A 120 -8.96 -3.05 -4.01
C PRO A 120 -9.14 -4.33 -4.83
N LEU A 121 -9.79 -5.40 -4.31
CA LEU A 121 -10.08 -6.54 -5.20
C LEU A 121 -11.20 -6.10 -6.14
N LEU A 122 -10.91 -6.25 -7.43
CA LEU A 122 -11.87 -6.03 -8.50
C LEU A 122 -12.98 -7.08 -8.39
N ASN A 123 -14.08 -6.74 -7.72
CA ASN A 123 -15.38 -7.35 -7.98
C ASN A 123 -15.98 -6.70 -9.24
N ASP A 124 -16.97 -7.33 -9.88
CA ASP A 124 -17.59 -6.82 -11.11
C ASP A 124 -18.14 -5.38 -10.96
N SER A 125 -18.41 -4.94 -9.72
CA SER A 125 -18.81 -3.57 -9.38
C SER A 125 -17.69 -2.52 -9.44
N ASN A 126 -16.41 -2.91 -9.49
CA ASN A 126 -15.26 -1.99 -9.51
C ASN A 126 -14.56 -1.88 -10.88
N LYS A 127 -15.21 -2.33 -11.97
CA LYS A 127 -14.78 -2.02 -13.36
C LYS A 127 -14.91 -0.53 -13.64
N GLY A 128 -13.93 0.29 -13.25
CA GLY A 128 -14.03 1.72 -13.53
C GLY A 128 -13.36 2.66 -12.54
N LEU A 129 -12.87 2.14 -11.42
CA LEU A 129 -11.84 2.86 -10.67
C LEU A 129 -10.51 2.61 -11.40
#